data_AF-A0A948QXZ9-F1
#
_entry.id   AF-A0A948QXZ9-F1
#
_cell.length_a   1.000
_cell.length_b   1.000
_cell.length_c   1.000
_cell.angle_alpha   90.00
_cell.angle_beta   90.00
_cell.angle_gamma   90.00
#
_symmetry.space_group_name_H-M   'P 1'
#
loop_
_entity.id
_entity.type
_entity.pdbx_description
1 polymer ?
#
loop_
_entity_poly.entity_id
_entity_poly.type
_entity_poly.pdbx_seq_one_letter_code
_entity_poly.pdbx_strand_id
1 'polypeptide(L)'
;MKAKQGFKLPRKLIVKRLKAYQRKPWAFSPGKLIKKRPGPGGKELEYVEIGYVVNLLNQAFGWDWDFIIIDQEVGKKQVWVRGELAVRIKDHTIIKAQYGGSDIKYTRNGELISIADDLKAAASDCLKKCASLLGIAGDVYWPELDRWNM
;
A
#
# COMPACT_ATOMS: atom_id res chain seq x y z
N MET A 1 -33.24 -12.29 -26.73
CA MET A 1 -32.29 -11.95 -25.64
C MET A 1 -31.42 -10.78 -26.09
N LYS A 2 -31.50 -9.60 -25.45
CA LYS A 2 -30.69 -8.42 -25.82
C LYS A 2 -29.43 -8.35 -24.94
N ALA A 3 -28.25 -8.33 -25.56
CA ALA A 3 -26.97 -8.19 -24.89
C ALA A 3 -26.81 -6.78 -24.29
N LYS A 4 -26.35 -6.70 -23.03
CA LYS A 4 -26.06 -5.45 -22.33
C LYS A 4 -24.87 -4.75 -23.00
N GLN A 5 -25.09 -3.57 -23.57
CA GLN A 5 -24.02 -2.70 -24.07
C GLN A 5 -23.13 -2.26 -22.91
N GLY A 6 -21.85 -2.63 -22.96
CA GLY A 6 -20.84 -2.15 -22.02
C GLY A 6 -20.69 -0.63 -22.12
N PHE A 7 -20.78 0.05 -20.98
CA PHE A 7 -20.59 1.49 -20.85
C PHE A 7 -19.15 1.86 -21.20
N LYS A 8 -18.91 2.29 -22.46
CA LYS A 8 -17.61 2.82 -22.91
C LYS A 8 -17.57 4.33 -22.66
N LEU A 9 -16.77 4.75 -21.68
CA LEU A 9 -16.51 6.16 -21.45
C LEU A 9 -15.78 6.79 -22.66
N PRO A 10 -16.15 8.02 -23.07
CA PRO A 10 -15.58 8.65 -24.26
C PRO A 10 -14.09 8.97 -24.07
N ARG A 11 -13.27 8.64 -25.08
CA ARG A 11 -11.79 8.83 -25.09
C ARG A 11 -11.34 10.24 -24.66
N LYS A 12 -12.10 11.28 -25.01
CA LYS A 12 -11.80 12.67 -24.62
C LYS A 12 -11.87 12.89 -23.09
N LEU A 13 -12.76 12.18 -22.39
CA LEU A 13 -12.89 12.24 -20.94
C LEU A 13 -11.74 11.47 -20.24
N ILE A 14 -11.32 10.35 -20.83
CA ILE A 14 -10.15 9.56 -20.38
C ILE A 14 -8.88 10.41 -20.47
N VAL A 15 -8.64 11.05 -21.62
CA VAL A 15 -7.44 11.89 -21.84
C VAL A 15 -7.44 13.15 -20.97
N LYS A 16 -8.61 13.76 -20.72
CA LYS A 16 -8.71 14.95 -19.84
C LYS A 16 -8.45 14.59 -18.36
N ARG A 17 -8.88 13.40 -17.90
CA ARG A 17 -8.53 12.88 -16.56
C ARG A 17 -7.03 12.58 -16.44
N LEU A 18 -6.42 11.97 -17.46
CA LEU A 18 -4.98 11.66 -17.47
C LEU A 18 -4.09 12.90 -17.36
N LYS A 19 -4.42 13.99 -18.08
CA LYS A 19 -3.64 15.25 -18.04
C LYS A 19 -3.78 16.03 -16.73
N ALA A 20 -4.92 15.94 -16.05
CA ALA A 20 -5.08 16.50 -14.71
C ALA A 20 -4.36 15.66 -13.64
N TYR A 21 -4.23 14.35 -13.86
CA TYR A 21 -3.59 13.41 -12.94
C TYR A 21 -2.06 13.47 -12.93
N GLN A 22 -1.43 13.78 -14.07
CA GLN A 22 0.03 13.95 -14.17
C GLN A 22 0.59 15.09 -13.31
N ARG A 23 -0.27 15.96 -12.75
CA ARG A 23 0.13 17.09 -11.90
C ARG A 23 0.07 16.85 -10.40
N LYS A 24 -0.47 15.72 -9.93
CA LYS A 24 -0.45 15.37 -8.50
C LYS A 24 0.65 14.34 -8.27
N PRO A 25 1.75 14.68 -7.59
CA PRO A 25 2.79 13.70 -7.28
C PRO A 25 2.20 12.64 -6.34
N TRP A 26 2.23 11.39 -6.77
CA TRP A 26 1.82 10.20 -5.99
C TRP A 26 2.62 10.02 -4.69
N ALA A 27 3.71 10.78 -4.57
CA ALA A 27 4.54 10.90 -3.39
C ALA A 27 3.91 11.76 -2.29
N PHE A 28 2.86 12.57 -2.56
CA PHE A 28 2.31 13.49 -1.57
C PHE A 28 1.01 12.96 -0.95
N SER A 29 1.08 12.55 0.30
CA SER A 29 -0.06 12.25 1.15
C SER A 29 -0.45 13.51 1.91
N PRO A 30 -1.66 14.09 1.70
CA PRO A 30 -2.11 15.20 2.51
C PRO A 30 -1.99 14.83 3.99
N GLY A 31 -1.38 15.68 4.83
CA GLY A 31 -1.09 15.35 6.24
C GLY A 31 -2.29 14.86 7.07
N LYS A 32 -3.53 15.07 6.59
CA LYS A 32 -4.76 14.46 7.13
C LYS A 32 -4.83 12.93 7.03
N LEU A 33 -4.02 12.30 6.18
CA LEU A 33 -4.00 10.84 5.94
C LEU A 33 -2.85 10.14 6.66
N ILE A 34 -1.88 10.90 7.17
CA ILE A 34 -0.78 10.39 7.98
C ILE A 34 -1.29 10.21 9.41
N LYS A 35 -1.26 8.98 9.89
CA LYS A 35 -1.61 8.60 11.26
C LYS A 35 -0.36 8.32 12.06
N LYS A 36 -0.45 8.49 13.38
CA LYS A 36 0.64 8.20 14.30
C LYS A 36 0.30 6.99 15.15
N ARG A 37 1.30 6.16 15.43
CA ARG A 37 1.21 5.07 16.40
C ARG A 37 2.42 5.11 17.34
N PRO A 38 2.26 4.68 18.60
CA PRO A 38 3.40 4.44 19.47
C PRO A 38 4.29 3.35 18.86
N GLY A 39 5.60 3.57 18.90
CA GLY A 39 6.64 2.66 18.46
C GLY A 39 7.66 2.38 19.56
N PRO A 40 8.66 1.54 19.28
CA PRO A 40 9.67 1.15 20.25
C PRO A 40 10.44 2.35 20.83
N GLY A 41 10.74 2.31 22.12
CA GLY A 41 11.51 3.36 22.81
C GLY A 41 10.78 4.70 22.95
N GLY A 42 9.45 4.69 22.95
CA GLY A 42 8.62 5.90 23.13
C GLY A 42 8.55 6.81 21.90
N LYS A 43 9.04 6.35 20.74
CA LYS A 43 8.95 7.09 19.48
C LYS A 43 7.55 6.96 18.88
N GLU A 44 7.05 8.03 18.26
CA GLU A 44 5.86 7.93 17.39
C GLU A 44 6.29 7.55 15.97
N LEU A 45 5.61 6.57 15.38
CA LEU A 45 5.80 6.17 14.00
C LEU A 45 4.61 6.64 13.18
N GLU A 46 4.91 7.28 12.05
CA GLU A 46 3.92 7.69 11.07
C GLU A 46 3.59 6.53 10.12
N TYR A 47 2.31 6.41 9.78
CA TYR A 47 1.83 5.42 8.82
C TYR A 47 0.62 5.95 8.05
N VAL A 48 0.41 5.38 6.86
CA VAL A 48 -0.83 5.54 6.10
C VAL A 48 -1.69 4.29 6.17
N GLU A 49 -3.00 4.51 6.09
CA GLU A 49 -4.01 3.47 5.99
C GLU A 49 -3.87 2.66 4.71
N ILE A 50 -4.09 1.35 4.80
CA ILE A 50 -3.95 0.45 3.65
C ILE A 50 -4.91 0.81 2.51
N GLY A 51 -6.14 1.24 2.84
CA GLY A 51 -7.13 1.65 1.85
C GLY A 51 -6.70 2.84 1.01
N TYR A 52 -5.86 3.74 1.57
CA TYR A 52 -5.28 4.84 0.82
C TYR A 52 -4.26 4.34 -0.21
N VAL A 53 -3.35 3.43 0.18
CA VAL A 53 -2.36 2.85 -0.74
C VAL A 53 -3.03 2.05 -1.86
N VAL A 54 -4.04 1.25 -1.55
CA VAL A 54 -4.85 0.52 -2.54
C VAL A 54 -5.51 1.49 -3.52
N ASN A 55 -6.07 2.59 -3.04
CA ASN A 55 -6.67 3.61 -3.89
C ASN A 55 -5.64 4.28 -4.82
N LEU A 56 -4.43 4.58 -4.33
CA LEU A 56 -3.34 5.11 -5.17
C LEU A 56 -2.88 4.09 -6.22
N LEU A 57 -2.72 2.82 -5.85
CA LEU A 57 -2.38 1.74 -6.79
C LEU A 57 -3.42 1.60 -7.90
N ASN A 58 -4.71 1.59 -7.53
CA ASN A 58 -5.81 1.55 -8.48
C ASN A 58 -5.81 2.74 -9.44
N GLN A 59 -5.53 3.94 -8.93
CA GLN A 59 -5.46 5.15 -9.74
C GLN A 59 -4.23 5.16 -10.66
N ALA A 60 -3.07 4.71 -10.17
CA ALA A 60 -1.81 4.74 -10.89
C ALA A 60 -1.76 3.69 -12.01
N PHE A 61 -2.26 2.48 -11.75
CA PHE A 61 -2.15 1.33 -12.64
C PHE A 61 -3.48 0.88 -13.25
N GLY A 62 -4.58 1.59 -12.97
CA GLY A 62 -5.89 1.26 -13.52
C GLY A 62 -6.34 -0.15 -13.12
N TRP A 63 -6.14 -0.51 -11.85
CA TRP A 63 -6.38 -1.86 -11.28
C TRP A 63 -5.50 -2.97 -11.85
N ASP A 64 -4.57 -2.66 -12.77
CA ASP A 64 -3.67 -3.65 -13.36
C ASP A 64 -2.40 -3.85 -12.51
N TRP A 65 -2.64 -4.40 -11.32
CA TRP A 65 -1.61 -4.77 -10.36
C TRP A 65 -2.06 -5.98 -9.55
N ASP A 66 -1.10 -6.80 -9.15
CA ASP A 66 -1.32 -7.98 -8.33
C ASP A 66 -0.43 -7.92 -7.10
N PHE A 67 -0.97 -8.36 -5.95
CA PHE A 67 -0.18 -8.58 -4.75
C PHE A 67 -0.30 -10.04 -4.32
N ILE A 68 0.84 -10.72 -4.23
CA ILE A 68 0.92 -12.14 -3.90
C ILE A 68 1.71 -12.28 -2.60
N ILE A 69 1.14 -13.01 -1.65
CA ILE A 69 1.88 -13.47 -0.47
C ILE A 69 2.72 -14.66 -0.90
N ILE A 70 4.03 -14.51 -0.86
CA ILE A 70 5.00 -15.53 -1.27
C ILE A 70 5.31 -16.46 -0.11
N ASP A 71 5.46 -15.89 1.08
CA ASP A 71 5.83 -16.63 2.28
C ASP A 71 5.32 -15.92 3.53
N GLN A 72 5.10 -16.69 4.60
CA GLN A 72 4.67 -16.15 5.89
C GLN A 72 5.03 -17.11 7.03
N GLU A 73 5.28 -16.56 8.21
CA GLU A 73 5.56 -17.36 9.40
C GLU A 73 5.02 -16.69 10.67
N VAL A 74 4.72 -17.53 11.66
CA VAL A 74 4.37 -17.12 13.02
C VAL A 74 5.57 -17.36 13.91
N GLY A 75 6.27 -16.27 14.27
CA GLY A 75 7.37 -16.32 15.22
C GLY A 75 6.89 -16.31 16.68
N LYS A 76 7.83 -16.18 17.62
CA LYS A 76 7.52 -16.20 19.07
C LYS A 76 6.74 -14.97 19.55
N LYS A 77 7.00 -13.79 18.96
CA LYS A 77 6.42 -12.50 19.40
C LYS A 77 5.80 -11.69 18.26
N GLN A 78 6.09 -12.06 17.02
CA GLN A 78 5.64 -11.35 15.83
C GLN A 78 5.36 -12.35 14.72
N VAL A 79 4.49 -11.97 13.80
CA VAL A 79 4.31 -12.64 12.52
C VAL A 79 4.97 -11.79 11.42
N TRP A 80 5.42 -12.45 10.37
CA TRP A 80 5.95 -11.77 9.19
C TRP A 80 5.34 -12.34 7.92
N VAL A 81 5.25 -11.48 6.90
CA VAL A 81 4.75 -11.81 5.57
C VAL A 81 5.74 -11.27 4.56
N ARG A 82 6.20 -12.12 3.64
CA ARG A 82 6.92 -11.73 2.43
C ARG A 82 5.93 -11.73 1.27
N GLY A 83 5.87 -10.63 0.54
CA GLY A 83 4.97 -10.47 -0.59
C GLY A 83 5.64 -9.79 -1.76
N GLU A 84 5.00 -9.94 -2.91
CA GLU A 84 5.40 -9.35 -4.18
C GLU A 84 4.24 -8.55 -4.75
N LEU A 85 4.52 -7.29 -5.09
CA LEU A 85 3.64 -6.41 -5.84
C LEU A 85 4.12 -6.36 -7.29
N ALA A 86 3.29 -6.87 -8.19
CA ALA A 86 3.47 -6.74 -9.63
C ALA A 86 2.57 -5.61 -10.16
N VAL A 87 3.12 -4.70 -10.97
CA VAL A 87 2.37 -3.65 -11.66
C VAL A 87 2.69 -3.69 -13.14
N ARG A 88 1.70 -3.42 -13.99
CA ARG A 88 1.86 -3.47 -15.45
C ARG A 88 1.79 -2.07 -16.04
N ILE A 89 2.76 -1.74 -16.90
CA ILE A 89 2.87 -0.43 -17.56
C ILE A 89 3.24 -0.65 -19.03
N LYS A 90 2.29 -0.39 -19.93
CA LYS A 90 2.44 -0.67 -21.37
C LYS A 90 2.85 -2.14 -21.58
N ASP A 91 4.04 -2.38 -22.10
CA ASP A 91 4.57 -3.71 -22.41
C ASP A 91 5.54 -4.24 -21.33
N HIS A 92 5.61 -3.59 -20.17
CA HIS A 92 6.49 -3.97 -19.07
C HIS A 92 5.70 -4.39 -17.83
N THR A 93 6.22 -5.39 -17.13
CA THR A 93 5.80 -5.74 -15.76
C THR A 93 6.92 -5.42 -14.80
N ILE A 94 6.62 -4.66 -13.75
CA ILE A 94 7.56 -4.32 -12.69
C ILE A 94 7.13 -5.06 -11.43
N ILE A 95 8.06 -5.79 -10.82
CA ILE A 95 7.81 -6.54 -9.59
C ILE A 95 8.68 -5.96 -8.48
N LYS A 96 8.08 -5.72 -7.32
CA LYS A 96 8.76 -5.29 -6.09
C LYS A 96 8.41 -6.23 -4.95
N ALA A 97 9.44 -6.76 -4.28
CA ALA A 97 9.29 -7.66 -3.14
C ALA A 97 9.70 -6.94 -1.86
N GLN A 98 8.94 -7.14 -0.78
CA GLN A 98 9.28 -6.67 0.56
C GLN A 98 8.72 -7.57 1.65
N TYR A 99 9.13 -7.29 2.88
CA TYR A 99 8.55 -7.88 4.08
C TYR A 99 7.61 -6.90 4.78
N GLY A 100 6.63 -7.45 5.48
CA GLY A 100 5.80 -6.74 6.45
C GLY A 100 5.69 -7.55 7.73
N GLY A 101 5.46 -6.86 8.84
CA GLY A 101 5.43 -7.49 10.17
C GLY A 101 4.34 -6.93 11.07
N SER A 102 3.91 -7.76 12.02
CA SER A 102 3.02 -7.35 13.11
C SER A 102 3.40 -8.11 14.38
N ASP A 103 3.43 -7.41 15.50
CA ASP A 103 3.49 -8.06 16.82
C ASP A 103 2.25 -8.92 17.03
N ILE A 104 2.42 -10.06 17.70
CA ILE A 104 1.32 -10.92 18.12
C ILE A 104 0.60 -10.21 19.27
N LYS A 105 -0.71 -10.01 19.13
CA LYS A 105 -1.50 -9.29 20.13
C LYS A 105 -2.06 -10.24 21.18
N TYR A 106 -1.93 -9.84 22.44
CA TYR A 106 -2.45 -10.58 23.61
C TYR A 106 -3.45 -9.72 24.38
N THR A 107 -4.42 -10.37 25.02
CA THR A 107 -5.30 -9.74 26.00
C THR A 107 -4.49 -9.33 27.23
N ARG A 108 -5.08 -8.51 28.11
CA ARG A 108 -4.45 -8.18 29.41
C ARG A 108 -4.16 -9.40 30.28
N ASN A 109 -4.86 -10.50 30.04
CA ASN A 109 -4.71 -11.77 30.75
C ASN A 109 -3.66 -12.70 30.12
N GLY A 110 -3.00 -12.26 29.04
CA GLY A 110 -1.97 -13.04 28.34
C GLY A 110 -2.50 -14.03 27.31
N GLU A 111 -3.79 -14.01 27.00
CA GLU A 111 -4.38 -14.87 25.99
C GLU A 111 -4.18 -14.29 24.59
N LEU A 112 -3.92 -15.16 23.61
CA LEU A 112 -3.73 -14.75 22.23
C LEU A 112 -5.05 -14.23 21.64
N ILE A 113 -5.02 -13.05 21.01
CA ILE A 113 -6.22 -12.45 20.42
C ILE A 113 -6.55 -13.13 19.08
N SER A 114 -5.68 -12.98 18.07
CA SER A 114 -5.93 -13.52 16.73
C SER A 114 -4.67 -13.45 15.85
N ILE A 115 -4.03 -14.59 15.60
CA ILE A 115 -2.93 -14.69 14.64
C ILE A 115 -3.37 -14.29 13.23
N ALA A 116 -4.62 -14.58 12.86
CA ALA A 116 -5.16 -14.24 11.55
C ALA A 116 -5.19 -12.73 11.32
N ASP A 117 -5.56 -11.95 12.33
CA ASP A 117 -5.58 -10.49 12.20
C ASP A 117 -4.18 -9.89 12.24
N ASP A 118 -3.25 -10.51 12.97
CA ASP A 118 -1.84 -10.14 12.94
C ASP A 118 -1.20 -10.43 11.58
N LEU A 119 -1.51 -11.56 10.94
CA LEU A 119 -1.07 -11.86 9.58
C LEU A 119 -1.67 -10.90 8.55
N LYS A 120 -2.95 -10.51 8.67
CA LYS A 120 -3.55 -9.47 7.81
C LYS A 120 -2.86 -8.12 8.00
N ALA A 121 -2.48 -7.77 9.23
CA ALA A 121 -1.74 -6.55 9.51
C ALA A 121 -0.34 -6.59 8.89
N ALA A 122 0.38 -7.70 9.01
CA ALA A 122 1.69 -7.90 8.38
C ALA A 122 1.61 -7.88 6.84
N ALA A 123 0.58 -8.49 6.24
CA ALA A 123 0.35 -8.44 4.80
C ALA A 123 0.05 -7.01 4.31
N SER A 124 -0.74 -6.26 5.08
CA SER A 124 -1.01 -4.83 4.78
C SER A 124 0.28 -4.01 4.83
N ASP A 125 1.12 -4.24 5.83
CA ASP A 125 2.42 -3.56 5.94
C ASP A 125 3.34 -3.90 4.75
N CYS A 126 3.41 -5.17 4.38
CA CYS A 126 4.17 -5.65 3.22
C CYS A 126 3.73 -4.96 1.92
N LEU A 127 2.42 -4.89 1.66
CA LEU A 127 1.89 -4.19 0.48
C LEU A 127 2.28 -2.71 0.47
N LYS A 128 2.16 -2.01 1.62
CA LYS A 128 2.57 -0.60 1.69
C LYS A 128 4.07 -0.42 1.43
N LYS A 129 4.91 -1.33 1.93
CA LYS A 129 6.35 -1.30 1.69
C LYS A 129 6.68 -1.58 0.22
N CYS A 130 6.05 -2.57 -0.41
CA CYS A 130 6.20 -2.80 -1.84
C CYS A 130 5.79 -1.58 -2.66
N ALA A 131 4.66 -0.95 -2.33
CA ALA A 131 4.15 0.23 -3.02
C ALA A 131 5.10 1.45 -2.86
N SER A 132 5.72 1.61 -1.69
CA SER A 132 6.70 2.69 -1.49
C SER A 132 7.93 2.61 -2.40
N LEU A 133 8.33 1.39 -2.80
CA LEU A 133 9.42 1.21 -3.78
C LEU A 133 9.06 1.67 -5.19
N LEU A 134 7.76 1.89 -5.45
CA LEU A 134 7.24 2.51 -6.68
C LEU A 134 6.99 4.01 -6.51
N GLY A 135 7.32 4.60 -5.35
CA GLY A 135 7.09 6.00 -5.03
C GLY A 135 5.69 6.32 -4.50
N ILE A 136 4.84 5.30 -4.25
CA ILE A 136 3.50 5.50 -3.69
C ILE A 136 3.60 5.71 -2.18
N ALA A 137 3.08 6.84 -1.69
CA ALA A 137 3.20 7.25 -0.28
C ALA A 137 4.66 7.26 0.22
N GLY A 138 5.59 7.66 -0.66
CA GLY A 138 7.02 7.73 -0.36
C GLY A 138 7.37 8.74 0.74
N ASP A 139 6.58 9.80 0.87
CA ASP A 139 6.69 10.83 1.92
C ASP A 139 6.62 10.25 3.35
N VAL A 140 5.78 9.24 3.57
CA VAL A 140 5.62 8.60 4.89
C VAL A 140 6.87 7.80 5.28
N TYR A 141 7.52 7.18 4.30
CA TYR A 141 8.69 6.33 4.53
C TYR A 141 10.01 7.06 4.35
N TRP A 142 9.99 8.22 3.70
CA TRP A 142 11.09 9.14 3.53
C TRP A 142 10.60 10.57 3.79
N PRO A 143 10.53 11.00 5.07
CA PRO A 143 10.02 12.32 5.44
C PRO A 143 10.78 13.51 4.80
N GLU A 144 12.03 13.29 4.38
CA GLU A 144 12.82 14.29 3.66
C GLU A 144 12.63 14.31 2.14
N LEU A 145 11.78 13.45 1.58
CA LEU A 145 11.59 13.29 0.13
C LEU A 145 11.11 14.60 -0.51
N ASP A 146 10.29 15.37 0.23
CA ASP A 146 9.82 16.68 -0.20
C ASP A 146 10.95 17.70 -0.38
N ARG A 147 12.08 17.55 0.32
CA ARG A 147 13.24 18.46 0.18
C ARG A 147 14.05 18.22 -1.09
N TRP A 148 13.99 17.01 -1.65
CA TRP A 148 14.80 16.60 -2.81
C TRP A 148 14.05 16.67 -4.15
N ASN A 149 12.72 16.72 -4.12
CA ASN A 149 11.87 16.85 -5.31
C ASN A 149 11.52 18.30 -5.67
N MET A 150 12.17 19.29 -5.02
CA MET A 150 12.04 20.73 -5.31
C MET A 150 13.14 21.22 -6.24
#